data_AF-R1FZW7-F1
#
_entry.id   AF-R1FZW7-F1
#
_cell.length_a   1.000
_cell.length_b   1.000
_cell.length_c   1.000
_cell.angle_alpha   90.00
_cell.angle_beta   90.00
_cell.angle_gamma   90.00
#
_symmetry.space_group_name_H-M   'P 1'
#
loop_
_entity.id
_entity.type
_entity.pdbx_description
1 polymer ?
#
loop_
_entity_poly.entity_id
_entity_poly.type
_entity_poly.pdbx_seq_one_letter_code
_entity_poly.pdbx_strand_id
1 'polypeptide(L)'
;MYTIASSTKFITTLAALQCVDNGLLSLDGDIGDVLPEWKNPKILTSFDNNDQPIFVPAKNTVTLRLKEAALPLEWPGIEKVTNLSLGAYMHAHIFAPLHAPDILYHLDQHPSSHARLAATFERDPASGALAAIPDISRPTTDDFGGGGLSGSAASLLAVYAAVLREDPRLAIRPATLREIWTPQLATTHGLEMD
;
A
#
# COMPACT_ATOMS: atom_id res chain seq x y z
N MET A 1 -0.28 1.22 -20.31
CA MET A 1 0.01 0.76 -18.92
C MET A 1 0.83 1.84 -18.25
N TYR A 2 0.76 2.01 -16.93
CA TYR A 2 1.55 3.00 -16.19
C TYR A 2 1.85 2.49 -14.78
N THR A 3 2.92 3.01 -14.18
CA THR A 3 3.23 2.80 -12.76
C THR A 3 2.13 3.46 -11.93
N ILE A 4 1.36 2.68 -11.16
CA ILE A 4 0.24 3.25 -10.38
C ILE A 4 0.71 3.93 -9.09
N ALA A 5 2.01 3.80 -8.77
CA ALA A 5 2.69 4.45 -7.66
C ALA A 5 1.90 4.29 -6.36
N SER A 6 1.74 5.36 -5.59
CA SER A 6 1.03 5.35 -4.30
C SER A 6 -0.41 4.84 -4.34
N SER A 7 -1.04 4.71 -5.51
CA SER A 7 -2.36 4.04 -5.63
C SER A 7 -2.29 2.57 -5.20
N THR A 8 -1.11 1.97 -5.21
CA THR A 8 -0.84 0.62 -4.65
C THR A 8 -1.31 0.50 -3.21
N LYS A 9 -1.15 1.55 -2.38
CA LYS A 9 -1.52 1.53 -0.95
C LYS A 9 -2.99 1.21 -0.73
N PHE A 10 -3.84 1.68 -1.62
CA PHE A 10 -5.27 1.39 -1.56
C PHE A 10 -5.54 -0.10 -1.77
N ILE A 11 -4.88 -0.71 -2.74
CA ILE A 11 -5.01 -2.15 -3.03
C ILE A 11 -4.43 -2.99 -1.90
N THR A 12 -3.27 -2.59 -1.34
CA THR A 12 -2.67 -3.21 -0.14
C THR A 12 -3.62 -3.13 1.06
N THR A 13 -4.36 -2.03 1.20
CA THR A 13 -5.38 -1.89 2.25
C THR A 13 -6.50 -2.92 2.08
N LEU A 14 -6.99 -3.14 0.84
CA LEU A 14 -8.00 -4.18 0.59
C LEU A 14 -7.49 -5.57 0.96
N ALA A 15 -6.25 -5.90 0.59
CA ALA A 15 -5.63 -7.18 0.95
C ALA A 15 -5.50 -7.34 2.48
N ALA A 16 -5.13 -6.28 3.20
CA ALA A 16 -5.08 -6.30 4.66
C ALA A 16 -6.47 -6.51 5.28
N LEU A 17 -7.51 -5.86 4.74
CA LEU A 17 -8.89 -6.04 5.20
C LEU A 17 -9.43 -7.45 4.94
N GLN A 18 -9.06 -8.08 3.81
CA GLN A 18 -9.35 -9.49 3.55
C GLN A 18 -8.72 -10.38 4.64
N CYS A 19 -7.47 -10.13 5.02
CA CYS A 19 -6.82 -10.87 6.11
C CYS A 19 -7.46 -10.61 7.49
N VAL A 20 -7.95 -9.39 7.75
CA VAL A 20 -8.73 -9.08 8.97
C VAL A 20 -10.02 -9.89 9.01
N ASP A 21 -10.73 -9.97 7.89
CA ASP A 21 -11.97 -10.74 7.81
C ASP A 21 -11.79 -12.24 7.99
N ASN A 22 -10.63 -12.75 7.54
CA ASN A 22 -10.23 -14.14 7.74
C ASN A 22 -9.64 -14.40 9.14
N GLY A 23 -9.60 -13.41 10.03
CA GLY A 23 -9.07 -13.55 11.39
C GLY A 23 -7.54 -13.75 11.45
N LEU A 24 -6.83 -13.49 10.34
CA LEU A 24 -5.37 -13.59 10.25
C LEU A 24 -4.68 -12.34 10.79
N LEU A 25 -5.35 -11.19 10.69
CA LEU A 25 -4.90 -9.91 11.19
C LEU A 25 -5.99 -9.28 12.06
N SER A 26 -5.59 -8.34 12.91
CA SER A 26 -6.50 -7.50 13.69
C SER A 26 -6.20 -6.05 13.42
N LEU A 27 -7.24 -5.23 13.21
CA LEU A 27 -7.09 -3.79 13.06
C LEU A 27 -6.46 -3.15 14.30
N ASP A 28 -6.84 -3.61 15.48
CA ASP A 28 -6.47 -3.00 16.76
C ASP A 28 -5.52 -3.89 17.60
N GLY A 29 -5.10 -5.04 17.05
CA GLY A 29 -4.12 -5.92 17.68
C GLY A 29 -2.69 -5.39 17.61
N ASP A 30 -1.83 -5.84 18.52
CA ASP A 30 -0.40 -5.53 18.48
C ASP A 30 0.23 -6.18 17.24
N ILE A 31 0.76 -5.36 16.35
CA ILE A 31 1.43 -5.84 15.14
C ILE A 31 2.67 -6.66 15.46
N GLY A 32 3.26 -6.46 16.64
CA GLY A 32 4.38 -7.23 17.14
C GLY A 32 4.13 -8.73 17.22
N ASP A 33 2.86 -9.16 17.29
CA ASP A 33 2.51 -10.58 17.29
C ASP A 33 2.62 -11.22 15.89
N VAL A 34 2.59 -10.40 14.84
CA VAL A 34 2.82 -10.81 13.44
C VAL A 34 4.27 -10.54 13.02
N LEU A 35 4.82 -9.40 13.44
CA LEU A 35 6.18 -8.96 13.16
C LEU A 35 6.92 -8.72 14.49
N PRO A 36 7.52 -9.76 15.09
CA PRO A 36 8.26 -9.64 16.35
C PRO A 36 9.34 -8.56 16.34
N GLU A 37 9.95 -8.29 15.18
CA GLU A 37 10.92 -7.22 14.97
C GLU A 37 10.37 -5.81 15.23
N TRP A 38 9.05 -5.64 15.23
CA TRP A 38 8.38 -4.36 15.49
C TRP A 38 7.88 -4.23 16.93
N LYS A 39 8.17 -5.20 17.80
CA LYS A 39 7.91 -5.05 19.25
C LYS A 39 8.78 -3.95 19.85
N ASN A 40 8.18 -3.16 20.73
CA ASN A 40 8.84 -2.09 21.50
C ASN A 40 9.63 -1.10 20.61
N PRO A 41 8.99 -0.44 19.62
CA PRO A 41 9.69 0.43 18.69
C PRO A 41 10.28 1.64 19.42
N LYS A 42 11.36 2.17 18.86
CA LYS A 42 12.02 3.39 19.33
C LYS A 42 11.63 4.55 18.43
N ILE A 43 11.31 5.69 19.04
CA ILE A 43 10.96 6.93 18.34
C ILE A 43 12.20 7.81 18.28
N LEU A 44 12.62 8.19 17.06
CA LEU A 44 13.66 9.18 16.84
C LEU A 44 13.13 10.57 17.23
N THR A 45 13.79 11.28 18.15
CA THR A 45 13.33 12.59 18.62
C THR A 45 14.23 13.75 18.22
N SER A 46 15.54 13.51 18.11
CA SER A 46 16.52 14.54 17.80
C SER A 46 17.87 13.92 17.43
N PHE A 47 18.85 14.76 17.10
CA PHE A 47 20.26 14.40 16.99
C PHE A 47 21.05 15.15 18.05
N ASP A 48 22.12 14.56 18.58
CA ASP A 48 23.04 15.22 19.51
C ASP A 48 24.06 16.11 18.79
N ASN A 49 24.97 16.73 19.54
CA ASN A 49 26.01 17.61 18.98
C ASN A 49 27.05 16.89 18.09
N ASN A 50 27.02 15.55 18.04
CA ASN A 50 27.89 14.71 17.20
C ASN A 50 27.09 14.05 16.06
N ASP A 51 25.93 14.61 15.71
CA ASP A 51 24.97 14.08 14.72
C ASP A 51 24.52 12.64 15.01
N GLN A 52 24.54 12.21 16.28
CA GLN A 52 24.05 10.89 16.66
C GLN A 52 22.55 10.93 16.97
N PRO A 53 21.76 9.96 16.48
CA PRO A 53 20.32 9.94 16.70
C PRO A 53 19.98 9.63 18.17
N ILE A 54 19.09 10.44 18.75
CA ILE A 54 18.53 10.26 20.09
C ILE A 54 17.15 9.61 19.96
N PHE A 55 16.94 8.53 20.71
CA PHE A 55 15.70 7.76 20.70
C PHE A 55 15.02 7.72 22.08
N VAL A 56 13.69 7.66 22.07
CA VAL A 56 12.88 7.34 23.25
C VAL A 56 12.02 6.10 22.99
N PRO A 57 11.69 5.28 24.01
CA PRO A 57 10.77 4.16 23.84
C PRO A 57 9.37 4.64 23.43
N ALA A 58 8.74 3.96 22.47
CA ALA A 58 7.33 4.17 22.19
C ALA A 58 6.48 3.74 23.39
N LYS A 59 5.44 4.53 23.70
CA LYS A 59 4.51 4.25 24.80
C LYS A 59 3.37 3.31 24.41
N ASN A 60 3.04 3.28 23.12
CA ASN A 60 1.94 2.50 22.57
C ASN A 60 2.50 1.44 21.62
N THR A 61 1.79 0.32 21.50
CA THR A 61 2.04 -0.67 20.46
C THR A 61 1.62 -0.12 19.10
N VAL A 62 2.27 -0.63 18.04
CA VAL A 62 1.85 -0.34 16.68
C VAL A 62 0.73 -1.32 16.33
N THR A 63 -0.33 -0.80 15.71
CA THR A 63 -1.47 -1.61 15.23
C THR A 63 -1.60 -1.49 13.72
N LEU A 64 -2.39 -2.37 13.09
CA LEU A 64 -2.70 -2.26 11.66
C LEU A 64 -3.53 -1.00 11.37
N ARG A 65 -4.47 -0.65 12.24
CA ARG A 65 -5.25 0.59 12.19
C ARG A 65 -4.37 1.75 12.58
N LEU A 66 -3.61 2.22 11.61
CA LEU A 66 -2.85 3.44 11.78
C LEU A 66 -3.72 4.67 11.64
N LYS A 67 -3.44 5.61 12.51
CA LYS A 67 -4.00 6.95 12.49
C LYS A 67 -3.44 7.78 11.33
N GLU A 68 -2.22 7.49 10.88
CA GLU A 68 -1.56 8.17 9.75
C GLU A 68 -0.85 7.13 8.84
N ALA A 69 -1.00 7.29 7.51
CA ALA A 69 -0.89 6.27 6.45
C ALA A 69 0.49 5.60 6.17
N ALA A 70 1.29 5.28 7.19
CA ALA A 70 2.70 4.90 7.01
C ALA A 70 2.99 3.39 6.80
N LEU A 71 2.24 2.45 7.39
CA LEU A 71 2.59 1.01 7.28
C LEU A 71 2.37 0.37 5.90
N PRO A 72 1.40 0.78 5.04
CA PRO A 72 1.23 0.09 3.76
C PRO A 72 2.40 0.23 2.80
N LEU A 73 3.43 1.01 3.14
CA LEU A 73 4.56 1.27 2.25
C LEU A 73 5.39 0.01 1.97
N GLU A 74 5.70 -0.79 2.99
CA GLU A 74 6.67 -1.90 2.88
C GLU A 74 6.38 -3.05 3.86
N TRP A 75 5.15 -3.16 4.38
CA TRP A 75 4.82 -4.10 5.46
C TRP A 75 4.62 -5.55 4.98
N PRO A 76 5.45 -6.52 5.41
CA PRO A 76 5.37 -7.93 4.97
C PRO A 76 4.29 -8.74 5.69
N GLY A 77 3.39 -8.11 6.45
CA GLY A 77 2.43 -8.82 7.31
C GLY A 77 1.49 -9.74 6.55
N ILE A 78 1.05 -9.35 5.34
CA ILE A 78 0.24 -10.21 4.47
C ILE A 78 1.03 -11.47 4.11
N GLU A 79 2.29 -11.31 3.72
CA GLU A 79 3.14 -12.45 3.32
C GLU A 79 3.40 -13.39 4.49
N LYS A 80 3.62 -12.85 5.70
CA LYS A 80 3.80 -13.63 6.93
C LYS A 80 2.58 -14.46 7.29
N VAL A 81 1.38 -13.89 7.19
CA VAL A 81 0.16 -14.59 7.65
C VAL A 81 -0.47 -15.49 6.57
N THR A 82 -0.10 -15.29 5.30
CA THR A 82 -0.66 -16.05 4.16
C THR A 82 0.33 -17.02 3.52
N ASN A 83 1.63 -16.82 3.76
CA ASN A 83 2.72 -17.55 3.10
C ASN A 83 2.70 -17.45 1.56
N LEU A 84 2.17 -16.34 1.04
CA LEU A 84 2.21 -15.94 -0.37
C LEU A 84 3.00 -14.65 -0.50
N SER A 85 3.62 -14.39 -1.66
CA SER A 85 4.10 -13.02 -1.94
C SER A 85 2.89 -12.07 -2.01
N LEU A 86 3.12 -10.78 -1.73
CA LEU A 86 2.04 -9.80 -1.77
C LEU A 86 1.37 -9.75 -3.16
N GLY A 87 2.16 -9.80 -4.23
CA GLY A 87 1.68 -9.85 -5.61
C GLY A 87 0.88 -11.11 -5.93
N ALA A 88 1.31 -12.28 -5.46
CA ALA A 88 0.57 -13.52 -5.62
C ALA A 88 -0.78 -13.48 -4.89
N TYR A 89 -0.80 -12.95 -3.67
CA TYR A 89 -2.02 -12.76 -2.90
C TYR A 89 -2.99 -11.81 -3.61
N MET A 90 -2.53 -10.62 -4.00
CA MET A 90 -3.37 -9.64 -4.70
C MET A 90 -3.90 -10.18 -6.04
N HIS A 91 -3.08 -10.93 -6.78
CA HIS A 91 -3.53 -11.53 -8.02
C HIS A 91 -4.67 -12.52 -7.79
N ALA A 92 -4.52 -13.44 -6.84
CA ALA A 92 -5.52 -14.47 -6.54
C ALA A 92 -6.81 -13.89 -5.93
N HIS A 93 -6.69 -12.89 -5.06
CA HIS A 93 -7.80 -12.44 -4.21
C HIS A 93 -8.43 -11.10 -4.63
N ILE A 94 -7.79 -10.34 -5.53
CA ILE A 94 -8.30 -9.04 -5.99
C ILE A 94 -8.34 -8.98 -7.52
N PHE A 95 -7.22 -9.21 -8.19
CA PHE A 95 -7.13 -8.94 -9.63
C PHE A 95 -7.84 -9.97 -10.49
N ALA A 96 -7.62 -11.27 -10.25
CA ALA A 96 -8.29 -12.32 -11.02
C ALA A 96 -9.82 -12.30 -10.83
N PRO A 97 -10.39 -12.15 -9.60
CA PRO A 97 -11.84 -12.03 -9.41
C PRO A 97 -12.46 -10.83 -10.11
N LEU A 98 -11.73 -9.71 -10.21
CA LEU A 98 -12.20 -8.48 -10.85
C LEU A 98 -11.90 -8.39 -12.35
N HIS A 99 -11.31 -9.44 -12.94
CA HIS A 99 -10.84 -9.45 -14.33
C HIS A 99 -9.86 -8.30 -14.65
N ALA A 100 -8.97 -8.03 -13.71
CA ALA A 100 -7.93 -6.99 -13.77
C ALA A 100 -6.50 -7.59 -13.86
N PRO A 101 -6.23 -8.59 -14.74
CA PRO A 101 -5.00 -9.39 -14.69
C PRO A 101 -3.73 -8.63 -15.08
N ASP A 102 -3.85 -7.42 -15.64
CA ASP A 102 -2.71 -6.62 -16.06
C ASP A 102 -2.22 -5.65 -14.97
N ILE A 103 -2.77 -5.73 -13.75
CA ILE A 103 -2.16 -5.13 -12.56
C ILE A 103 -1.13 -6.11 -12.01
N LEU A 104 0.13 -5.69 -11.91
CA LEU A 104 1.26 -6.56 -11.64
C LEU A 104 2.43 -5.83 -10.98
N TYR A 105 3.16 -6.58 -10.16
CA TYR A 105 4.52 -6.29 -9.72
C TYR A 105 5.53 -6.79 -10.77
N HIS A 106 6.82 -6.54 -10.54
CA HIS A 106 7.93 -7.07 -11.34
C HIS A 106 7.71 -6.93 -12.86
N LEU A 107 7.40 -5.72 -13.33
CA LEU A 107 7.08 -5.44 -14.73
C LEU A 107 8.19 -5.92 -15.70
N ASP A 108 9.44 -5.95 -15.22
CA ASP A 108 10.61 -6.51 -15.91
C ASP A 108 10.46 -7.99 -16.29
N GLN A 109 9.66 -8.75 -15.55
CA GLN A 109 9.35 -10.16 -15.82
C GLN A 109 8.18 -10.32 -16.80
N HIS A 110 7.56 -9.23 -17.25
CA HIS A 110 6.41 -9.23 -18.16
C HIS A 110 6.65 -8.40 -19.43
N PRO A 111 7.51 -8.88 -20.38
CA PRO A 111 7.92 -8.09 -21.55
C PRO A 111 6.77 -7.50 -22.39
N SER A 112 5.67 -8.23 -22.58
CA SER A 112 4.51 -7.75 -23.34
C SER A 112 3.74 -6.63 -22.62
N SER A 113 3.77 -6.62 -21.29
CA SER A 113 3.19 -5.54 -20.47
C SER A 113 4.15 -4.36 -20.41
N HIS A 114 5.45 -4.61 -20.22
CA HIS A 114 6.49 -3.58 -20.18
C HIS A 114 6.57 -2.79 -21.49
N ALA A 115 6.43 -3.46 -22.64
CA ALA A 115 6.38 -2.82 -23.96
C ALA A 115 5.21 -1.82 -24.14
N ARG A 116 4.20 -1.86 -23.27
CA ARG A 116 3.04 -0.95 -23.27
C ARG A 116 3.10 0.10 -22.15
N LEU A 117 4.22 0.19 -21.44
CA LEU A 117 4.43 1.17 -20.38
C LEU A 117 4.48 2.57 -20.98
N ALA A 118 3.67 3.47 -20.43
CA ALA A 118 3.67 4.87 -20.80
C ALA A 118 4.94 5.54 -20.23
N ALA A 119 5.59 6.36 -21.05
CA ALA A 119 6.69 7.20 -20.60
C ALA A 119 6.19 8.19 -19.52
N THR A 120 6.99 8.38 -18.49
CA THR A 120 6.73 9.40 -17.46
C THR A 120 7.49 10.68 -17.83
N PHE A 121 6.90 11.83 -17.56
CA PHE A 121 7.49 13.13 -17.86
C PHE A 121 7.54 14.00 -16.60
N GLU A 122 8.65 14.69 -16.42
CA GLU A 122 8.77 15.81 -15.50
C GLU A 122 8.45 17.11 -16.25
N ARG A 123 7.81 18.04 -15.55
CA ARG A 123 7.50 19.37 -16.09
C ARG A 123 8.48 20.37 -15.50
N ASP A 124 9.24 21.03 -16.36
CA ASP A 124 10.09 22.13 -15.95
C ASP A 124 9.23 23.28 -15.37
N PRO A 125 9.48 23.73 -14.12
CA PRO A 125 8.62 24.69 -13.44
C PRO A 125 8.72 26.11 -14.03
N ALA A 126 9.81 26.45 -14.72
CA ALA A 126 10.00 27.78 -15.29
C ALA A 126 9.40 27.93 -16.69
N SER A 127 9.59 26.93 -17.55
CA SER A 127 9.20 26.94 -18.97
C SER A 127 7.93 26.13 -19.26
N GLY A 128 7.54 25.23 -18.35
CA GLY A 128 6.44 24.29 -18.57
C GLY A 128 6.75 23.16 -19.54
N ALA A 129 7.97 23.09 -20.08
CA ALA A 129 8.41 22.05 -21.00
C ALA A 129 8.39 20.66 -20.34
N LEU A 130 8.12 19.63 -21.13
CA LEU A 130 8.11 18.25 -20.67
C LEU A 130 9.43 17.55 -21.03
N ALA A 131 10.07 16.96 -20.03
CA ALA A 131 11.23 16.10 -20.21
C ALA A 131 10.86 14.67 -19.79
N ALA A 132 11.10 13.70 -20.66
CA ALA A 132 10.91 12.30 -20.29
C ALA A 132 11.88 11.94 -19.17
N ILE A 133 11.38 11.30 -18.12
CA ILE A 133 12.23 10.76 -17.05
C ILE A 133 12.50 9.27 -17.32
N PRO A 134 13.64 8.73 -16.82
CA PRO A 134 13.92 7.31 -16.92
C PRO A 134 12.80 6.46 -16.34
N ASP A 135 12.60 5.27 -16.92
CA ASP A 135 11.70 4.27 -16.36
C ASP A 135 12.09 3.95 -14.91
N ILE A 136 11.13 4.16 -14.01
CA ILE A 136 11.28 3.93 -12.58
C ILE A 136 10.86 2.52 -12.15
N SER A 137 10.27 1.70 -13.05
CA SER A 137 9.95 0.30 -12.77
C SER A 137 11.19 -0.59 -12.84
N ARG A 138 12.18 -0.27 -12.01
CA ARG A 138 13.41 -1.06 -11.88
C ARG A 138 13.06 -2.44 -11.31
N PRO A 139 13.81 -3.49 -11.68
CA PRO A 139 13.68 -4.79 -11.04
C PRO A 139 13.81 -4.65 -9.52
N THR A 140 12.80 -5.11 -8.80
CA THR A 140 12.81 -5.20 -7.33
C THR A 140 12.87 -6.65 -6.92
N THR A 141 13.49 -6.91 -5.76
CA THR A 141 13.43 -8.23 -5.13
C THR A 141 12.05 -8.49 -4.52
N ASP A 142 11.48 -7.47 -3.90
CA ASP A 142 10.27 -7.58 -3.09
C ASP A 142 9.07 -6.86 -3.72
N ASP A 143 7.87 -7.27 -3.30
CA ASP A 143 6.58 -6.68 -3.68
C ASP A 143 6.24 -5.48 -2.76
N PHE A 144 6.60 -4.26 -3.16
CA PHE A 144 6.36 -3.07 -2.34
C PHE A 144 4.88 -2.63 -2.34
N GLY A 145 4.16 -2.90 -1.25
CA GLY A 145 2.75 -2.49 -1.04
C GLY A 145 2.49 -0.98 -1.11
N GLY A 146 3.54 -0.17 -1.05
CA GLY A 146 3.49 1.28 -1.11
C GLY A 146 3.45 1.88 -2.50
N GLY A 147 3.94 1.16 -3.52
CA GLY A 147 4.21 1.77 -4.81
C GLY A 147 4.65 0.86 -5.95
N GLY A 148 4.77 -0.45 -5.72
CA GLY A 148 5.41 -1.36 -6.69
C GLY A 148 4.52 -1.82 -7.85
N LEU A 149 3.22 -1.49 -7.86
CA LEU A 149 2.32 -1.95 -8.92
C LEU A 149 2.41 -1.08 -10.17
N SER A 150 2.23 -1.75 -11.32
CA SER A 150 1.91 -1.16 -12.61
C SER A 150 0.62 -1.74 -13.15
N GLY A 151 -0.12 -1.00 -13.98
CA GLY A 151 -1.38 -1.48 -14.52
C GLY A 151 -1.99 -0.58 -15.59
N SER A 152 -3.17 -0.97 -16.08
CA SER A 152 -4.00 -0.08 -16.92
C SER A 152 -4.99 0.72 -16.08
N ALA A 153 -5.44 1.86 -16.63
CA ALA A 153 -6.45 2.69 -15.99
C ALA A 153 -7.77 1.92 -15.84
N ALA A 154 -8.12 1.11 -16.84
CA ALA A 154 -9.34 0.29 -16.83
C ALA A 154 -9.35 -0.69 -15.65
N SER A 155 -8.24 -1.40 -15.42
CA SER A 155 -8.13 -2.35 -14.32
C SER A 155 -8.10 -1.66 -12.95
N LEU A 156 -7.40 -0.53 -12.82
CA LEU A 156 -7.41 0.24 -11.57
C LEU A 156 -8.83 0.76 -11.26
N LEU A 157 -9.53 1.27 -12.26
CA LEU A 157 -10.93 1.70 -12.14
C LEU A 157 -11.87 0.53 -11.80
N ALA A 158 -11.59 -0.69 -12.28
CA ALA A 158 -12.36 -1.87 -11.91
C ALA A 158 -12.26 -2.17 -10.40
N VAL A 159 -11.07 -2.01 -9.81
CA VAL A 159 -10.86 -2.13 -8.35
C VAL A 159 -11.65 -1.06 -7.60
N TYR A 160 -11.56 0.20 -8.02
CA TYR A 160 -12.32 1.29 -7.39
C TYR A 160 -13.84 1.09 -7.51
N ALA A 161 -14.31 0.69 -8.68
CA ALA A 161 -15.72 0.41 -8.91
C ALA A 161 -16.23 -0.76 -8.06
N ALA A 162 -15.41 -1.80 -7.85
CA ALA A 162 -15.75 -2.92 -6.98
C ALA A 162 -15.95 -2.46 -5.53
N VAL A 163 -15.05 -1.61 -5.02
CA VAL A 163 -15.18 -1.07 -3.65
C VAL A 163 -16.42 -0.20 -3.51
N LEU A 164 -16.66 0.72 -4.44
CA LEU A 164 -17.82 1.61 -4.42
C LEU A 164 -19.16 0.87 -4.49
N ARG A 165 -19.17 -0.33 -5.07
CA ARG A 165 -20.36 -1.18 -5.20
C ARG A 165 -20.49 -2.22 -4.09
N GLU A 166 -19.58 -2.24 -3.12
CA GLU A 166 -19.44 -3.33 -2.13
C GLU A 166 -19.45 -4.71 -2.82
N ASP A 167 -18.71 -4.85 -3.92
CA ASP A 167 -18.75 -6.03 -4.79
C ASP A 167 -18.31 -7.30 -4.05
N PRO A 168 -19.14 -8.37 -3.99
CA PRO A 168 -18.83 -9.57 -3.23
C PRO A 168 -17.58 -10.32 -3.73
N ARG A 169 -17.12 -10.03 -4.96
CA ARG A 169 -15.88 -10.62 -5.51
C ARG A 169 -14.62 -10.16 -4.77
N LEU A 170 -14.69 -9.05 -4.03
CA LEU A 170 -13.62 -8.64 -3.13
C LEU A 170 -13.52 -9.55 -1.90
N ALA A 171 -14.54 -10.35 -1.58
CA ALA A 171 -14.56 -11.21 -0.40
C ALA A 171 -14.25 -10.46 0.93
N ILE A 172 -14.65 -9.18 1.01
CA ILE A 172 -14.58 -8.37 2.23
C ILE A 172 -16.01 -8.17 2.73
N ARG A 173 -16.26 -8.43 4.01
CA ARG A 173 -17.55 -8.20 4.66
C ARG A 173 -17.89 -6.70 4.60
N PRO A 174 -19.16 -6.34 4.33
CA PRO A 174 -19.57 -4.94 4.26
C PRO A 174 -19.18 -4.09 5.48
N ALA A 175 -19.28 -4.66 6.69
CA ALA A 175 -18.89 -3.97 7.92
C ALA A 175 -17.39 -3.59 7.93
N THR A 176 -16.53 -4.50 7.49
CA THR A 176 -15.08 -4.29 7.41
C THR A 176 -14.71 -3.35 6.29
N LEU A 177 -15.36 -3.47 5.12
CA LEU A 177 -15.12 -2.56 4.00
C LEU A 177 -15.48 -1.12 4.37
N ARG A 178 -16.51 -0.90 5.18
CA ARG A 178 -16.92 0.44 5.63
C ARG A 178 -15.88 1.15 6.49
N GLU A 179 -14.94 0.43 7.11
CA GLU A 179 -13.84 1.03 7.86
C GLU A 179 -13.03 2.03 7.02
N ILE A 180 -12.93 1.83 5.70
CA ILE A 180 -12.21 2.75 4.81
C ILE A 180 -12.86 4.14 4.73
N TRP A 181 -14.15 4.24 5.05
CA TRP A 181 -14.93 5.47 5.02
C TRP A 181 -15.12 6.08 6.42
N THR A 182 -14.74 5.35 7.46
CA THR A 182 -14.84 5.82 8.85
C THR A 182 -13.65 6.72 9.18
N PRO A 183 -13.86 7.92 9.75
CA PRO A 183 -12.77 8.73 10.28
C PRO A 183 -11.96 7.94 11.32
N GLN A 184 -10.68 7.68 11.03
CA GLN A 184 -9.80 6.86 11.88
C GLN A 184 -9.01 7.69 12.91
N LEU A 185 -9.08 9.02 12.82
CA LEU A 185 -8.41 9.96 13.72
C LEU A 185 -9.32 10.40 14.87
N ALA A 186 -8.77 10.39 16.09
CA ALA A 186 -9.50 10.85 17.28
C ALA A 186 -9.72 12.37 17.29
N THR A 187 -8.84 13.13 16.61
CA THR A 187 -8.95 14.58 16.46
C THR A 187 -8.52 14.99 15.07
N THR A 188 -9.16 16.01 14.51
CA THR A 188 -8.77 16.63 13.23
C THR A 188 -7.80 17.79 13.41
N HIS A 189 -7.28 18.01 14.62
CA HIS A 189 -6.36 19.11 14.90
C HIS A 189 -5.13 19.05 13.99
N GLY A 190 -4.92 20.08 13.18
CA GLY A 190 -3.88 20.13 12.14
C GLY A 190 -4.30 19.65 10.74
N LEU A 191 -5.54 19.18 10.57
CA LEU A 191 -6.18 18.84 9.28
C LEU A 191 -7.34 19.79 8.94
N GLU A 192 -7.54 20.82 9.77
CA GLU A 192 -8.49 21.89 9.49
C GLU A 192 -8.00 22.64 8.23
N MET A 193 -8.87 22.74 7.23
CA MET A 193 -8.64 23.60 6.08
C MET A 193 -8.99 25.03 6.50
N ASP A 194 -8.02 25.95 6.40
CA ASP A 194 -8.25 27.39 6.47
C ASP A 194 -9.25 27.87 5.39
#